data_AF-A0A1G9MAW3-F1
#
_entry.id   AF-A0A1G9MAW3-F1
#
_cell.length_a   1.000
_cell.length_b   1.000
_cell.length_c   1.000
_cell.angle_alpha   90.00
_cell.angle_beta   90.00
_cell.angle_gamma   90.00
#
_symmetry.space_group_name_H-M   'P 1'
#
loop_
_entity.id
_entity.type
_entity.pdbx_description
1 polymer ?
#
loop_
_entity_poly.entity_id
_entity_poly.type
_entity_poly.pdbx_seq_one_letter_code
_entity_poly.pdbx_strand_id
1 'polypeptide(L)'
;MKIVHTVEDVRKAVKAWKAAGKTVGLVPTMGYLHEGHKSLIDKAVSENDHVVVSVFVNPIQFAPTEDLESYPRDLEQDAKLCEAAGASLIFNPDPSEMYSPTFSSFIDMSTLTKGLCGKTRPIHFRGVCTVVGKLFNIVEPNKAYFGQKDAQQLAVIKHMVDDLNFNLEIVGCPIIREADGLAKSSRNTYLSTDERKAALVLSQSLKLAEEMIASGEKDTSKLKQAMTAFIEKEPLAKIDYVEFVDWKTLEPVEVIDRPVLNAIAVYIGKTRLIDNHIYE
;
A
#
# COMPACT_ATOMS: atom_id res chain seq x y z
N MET A 1 -1.36 -15.53 19.84
CA MET A 1 -1.79 -14.17 19.41
C MET A 1 -3.27 -13.94 19.76
N LYS A 2 -3.76 -12.69 19.95
CA LYS A 2 -5.21 -12.41 20.18
C LYS A 2 -5.87 -11.82 18.93
N ILE A 3 -7.13 -12.19 18.66
CA ILE A 3 -7.98 -11.52 17.66
C ILE A 3 -9.06 -10.75 18.40
N VAL A 4 -9.23 -9.47 18.07
CA VAL A 4 -10.23 -8.59 18.68
C VAL A 4 -11.00 -7.83 17.59
N HIS A 5 -12.25 -7.51 17.89
CA HIS A 5 -13.18 -6.90 16.94
C HIS A 5 -13.60 -5.48 17.32
N THR A 6 -13.30 -5.04 18.55
CA THR A 6 -13.73 -3.73 19.05
C THR A 6 -12.55 -2.77 19.24
N VAL A 7 -12.81 -1.48 19.06
CA VAL A 7 -11.86 -0.39 19.36
C VAL A 7 -11.48 -0.40 20.85
N GLU A 8 -12.44 -0.75 21.71
CA GLU A 8 -12.21 -0.82 23.16
C GLU A 8 -11.15 -1.86 23.52
N ASP A 9 -11.23 -3.07 22.95
CA ASP A 9 -10.30 -4.16 23.23
C ASP A 9 -8.86 -3.82 22.78
N VAL A 10 -8.73 -3.19 21.60
CA VAL A 10 -7.43 -2.71 21.10
C VAL A 10 -6.84 -1.68 22.06
N ARG A 11 -7.62 -0.66 22.42
CA ARG A 11 -7.17 0.40 23.34
C ARG A 11 -6.79 -0.15 24.70
N LYS A 12 -7.55 -1.10 25.22
CA LYS A 12 -7.26 -1.77 26.49
C LYS A 12 -5.93 -2.52 26.45
N ALA A 13 -5.67 -3.27 25.38
CA ALA A 13 -4.41 -4.01 25.20
C ALA A 13 -3.21 -3.04 25.06
N VAL A 14 -3.32 -2.07 24.15
CA VAL A 14 -2.27 -1.07 23.89
C VAL A 14 -1.95 -0.24 25.14
N LYS A 15 -2.97 0.23 25.87
CA LYS A 15 -2.78 1.01 27.09
C LYS A 15 -2.00 0.22 28.14
N ALA A 16 -2.28 -1.08 28.28
CA ALA A 16 -1.54 -1.95 29.20
C ALA A 16 -0.08 -2.11 28.78
N TRP A 17 0.20 -2.29 27.48
CA TRP A 17 1.57 -2.37 26.95
C TRP A 17 2.34 -1.07 27.19
N LYS A 18 1.74 0.08 26.84
CA LYS A 18 2.36 1.38 27.06
C LYS A 18 2.60 1.69 28.54
N ALA A 19 1.69 1.32 29.43
CA ALA A 19 1.88 1.48 30.88
C ALA A 19 3.06 0.65 31.41
N ALA A 20 3.43 -0.44 30.72
CA ALA A 20 4.62 -1.23 30.99
C ALA A 20 5.88 -0.74 30.25
N GLY A 21 5.83 0.44 29.60
CA GLY A 21 6.95 1.02 28.86
C GLY A 21 7.27 0.30 27.55
N LYS A 22 6.31 -0.45 26.98
CA LYS A 22 6.49 -1.24 25.76
C LYS A 22 6.15 -0.44 24.51
N THR A 23 6.92 -0.68 23.45
CA THR A 23 6.71 -0.08 22.12
C THR A 23 5.68 -0.86 21.30
N VAL A 24 4.92 -0.16 20.46
CA VAL A 24 3.85 -0.73 19.63
C VAL A 24 4.07 -0.42 18.17
N GLY A 25 4.21 -1.45 17.34
CA GLY A 25 4.19 -1.36 15.89
C GLY A 25 2.78 -1.60 15.33
N LEU A 26 2.40 -0.88 14.27
CA LEU A 26 1.15 -1.09 13.53
C LEU A 26 1.42 -1.50 12.08
N VAL A 27 0.80 -2.58 11.63
CA VAL A 27 0.74 -2.98 10.22
C VAL A 27 -0.72 -2.92 9.75
N PRO A 28 -1.15 -1.85 9.08
CA PRO A 28 -2.52 -1.75 8.60
C PRO A 28 -2.70 -2.50 7.28
N THR A 29 -3.68 -3.40 7.22
CA THR A 29 -3.97 -4.24 6.05
C THR A 29 -5.48 -4.34 5.78
N MET A 30 -5.83 -4.83 4.59
CA MET A 30 -7.20 -5.22 4.25
C MET A 30 -7.46 -6.73 4.35
N GLY A 31 -6.51 -7.49 4.90
CA GLY A 31 -6.58 -8.97 4.94
C GLY A 31 -6.14 -9.65 3.65
N TYR A 32 -6.38 -10.95 3.59
CA TYR A 32 -5.89 -11.86 2.54
C TYR A 32 -4.37 -11.72 2.35
N LEU A 33 -3.68 -11.97 3.47
CA LEU A 33 -2.28 -11.69 3.66
C LEU A 33 -1.40 -12.60 2.80
N HIS A 34 -0.24 -12.08 2.45
CA HIS A 34 0.76 -12.74 1.62
C HIS A 34 2.15 -12.36 2.11
N GLU A 35 3.22 -12.84 1.47
CA GLU A 35 4.60 -12.66 1.95
C GLU A 35 5.03 -11.18 1.95
N GLY A 36 4.46 -10.35 1.06
CA GLY A 36 4.55 -8.89 1.17
C GLY A 36 4.09 -8.37 2.53
N HIS A 37 2.89 -8.73 2.98
CA HIS A 37 2.39 -8.36 4.31
C HIS A 37 3.22 -8.99 5.44
N LYS A 38 3.61 -10.26 5.29
CA LYS A 38 4.47 -10.95 6.25
C LYS A 38 5.77 -10.17 6.48
N SER A 39 6.40 -9.66 5.42
CA SER A 39 7.63 -8.87 5.53
C SER A 39 7.45 -7.58 6.35
N LEU A 40 6.27 -6.95 6.29
CA LEU A 40 5.93 -5.78 7.12
C LEU A 40 5.82 -6.19 8.59
N ILE A 41 5.16 -7.32 8.85
CA ILE A 41 4.98 -7.86 10.21
C ILE A 41 6.32 -8.27 10.80
N ASP A 42 7.16 -9.00 10.06
CA ASP A 42 8.50 -9.41 10.49
C ASP A 42 9.36 -8.20 10.87
N LYS A 43 9.32 -7.13 10.04
CA LYS A 43 10.04 -5.88 10.34
C LYS A 43 9.44 -5.12 11.53
N ALA A 44 8.12 -5.14 11.68
CA ALA A 44 7.47 -4.54 12.83
C ALA A 44 7.86 -5.23 14.14
N VAL A 45 7.92 -6.57 14.13
CA VAL A 45 8.27 -7.41 15.28
C VAL A 45 9.74 -7.24 15.65
N SER A 46 10.64 -7.07 14.69
CA SER A 46 12.07 -6.86 14.99
C SER A 46 12.36 -5.48 15.60
N GLU A 47 11.45 -4.52 15.46
CA GLU A 47 11.63 -3.13 15.89
C GLU A 47 10.72 -2.70 17.05
N ASN A 48 9.81 -3.56 17.53
CA ASN A 48 8.82 -3.22 18.58
C ASN A 48 8.58 -4.39 19.54
N ASP A 49 8.20 -4.08 20.78
CA ASP A 49 7.82 -5.10 21.77
C ASP A 49 6.49 -5.80 21.41
N HIS A 50 5.53 -5.05 20.87
CA HIS A 50 4.22 -5.55 20.46
C HIS A 50 3.85 -5.06 19.06
N VAL A 51 3.18 -5.92 18.30
CA VAL A 51 2.70 -5.59 16.95
C VAL A 51 1.21 -5.82 16.84
N VAL A 52 0.50 -4.79 16.40
CA VAL A 52 -0.90 -4.83 16.00
C VAL A 52 -0.99 -4.92 14.49
N VAL A 53 -1.70 -5.91 13.98
CA VAL A 53 -2.06 -6.01 12.57
C VAL A 53 -3.54 -5.67 12.44
N SER A 54 -3.91 -4.64 11.68
CA SER A 54 -5.33 -4.42 11.37
C SER A 54 -5.69 -5.21 10.12
N VAL A 55 -6.80 -5.94 10.16
CA VAL A 55 -7.36 -6.67 9.02
C VAL A 55 -8.75 -6.09 8.78
N PHE A 56 -8.84 -5.09 7.91
CA PHE A 56 -10.09 -4.36 7.69
C PHE A 56 -10.23 -3.93 6.23
N VAL A 57 -11.18 -4.54 5.51
CA VAL A 57 -11.57 -4.10 4.17
C VAL A 57 -12.37 -2.81 4.30
N ASN A 58 -11.68 -1.68 4.19
CA ASN A 58 -12.25 -0.35 4.42
C ASN A 58 -13.26 0.05 3.32
N PRO A 59 -14.59 0.13 3.57
CA PRO A 59 -15.55 0.44 2.52
C PRO A 59 -15.37 1.83 1.89
N ILE A 60 -14.96 2.85 2.67
CA ILE A 60 -14.95 4.25 2.19
C ILE A 60 -13.78 4.58 1.24
N GLN A 61 -12.86 3.65 1.00
CA GLN A 61 -11.79 3.81 -0.01
C GLN A 61 -12.09 3.10 -1.33
N PHE A 62 -13.26 2.45 -1.46
CA PHE A 62 -13.72 1.79 -2.68
C PHE A 62 -14.81 2.61 -3.36
N ALA A 63 -14.69 2.82 -4.67
CA ALA A 63 -15.80 3.35 -5.46
C ALA A 63 -16.85 2.24 -5.75
N PRO A 64 -18.11 2.59 -6.08
CA PRO A 64 -19.15 1.58 -6.37
C PRO A 64 -18.80 0.60 -7.50
N THR A 65 -17.89 0.97 -8.40
CA THR A 65 -17.43 0.15 -9.52
C THR A 65 -16.19 -0.69 -9.19
N GLU A 66 -15.69 -0.63 -7.94
CA GLU A 66 -14.51 -1.37 -7.50
C GLU A 66 -14.87 -2.68 -6.79
N ASP A 67 -13.85 -3.45 -6.45
CA ASP A 67 -13.93 -4.85 -6.01
C ASP A 67 -14.28 -5.04 -4.53
N LEU A 68 -15.06 -4.15 -3.90
CA LEU A 68 -15.35 -4.20 -2.45
C LEU A 68 -16.04 -5.52 -2.04
N GLU A 69 -17.08 -5.93 -2.78
CA GLU A 69 -17.84 -7.14 -2.49
C GLU A 69 -16.98 -8.39 -2.73
N SER A 70 -16.25 -8.41 -3.85
CA SER A 70 -15.40 -9.53 -4.28
C SER A 70 -14.00 -9.54 -3.67
N TYR A 71 -13.67 -8.60 -2.75
CA TYR A 71 -12.37 -8.56 -2.12
C TYR A 71 -12.16 -9.85 -1.30
N PRO A 72 -11.04 -10.57 -1.48
CA PRO A 72 -10.83 -11.84 -0.82
C PRO A 72 -10.75 -11.67 0.69
N ARG A 73 -11.32 -12.61 1.44
CA ARG A 73 -11.37 -12.60 2.90
C ARG A 73 -11.15 -14.02 3.41
N ASP A 74 -10.10 -14.22 4.20
CA ASP A 74 -9.81 -15.47 4.90
C ASP A 74 -9.09 -15.14 6.21
N LEU A 75 -9.87 -14.81 7.24
CA LEU A 75 -9.32 -14.42 8.54
C LEU A 75 -8.54 -15.56 9.20
N GLU A 76 -8.89 -16.82 8.93
CA GLU A 76 -8.18 -17.97 9.50
C GLU A 76 -6.77 -18.09 8.91
N GLN A 77 -6.65 -17.94 7.59
CA GLN A 77 -5.35 -17.88 6.91
C GLN A 77 -4.52 -16.68 7.38
N ASP A 78 -5.15 -15.50 7.47
CA ASP A 78 -4.51 -14.28 7.94
C ASP A 78 -3.98 -14.43 9.36
N ALA A 79 -4.76 -15.06 10.24
CA ALA A 79 -4.39 -15.31 11.63
C ALA A 79 -3.18 -16.25 11.76
N LYS A 80 -3.14 -17.33 10.98
CA LYS A 80 -2.00 -18.26 10.96
C LYS A 80 -0.72 -17.55 10.52
N LEU A 81 -0.80 -16.72 9.48
CA LEU A 81 0.35 -15.95 8.99
C LEU A 81 0.84 -14.94 10.04
N CYS A 82 -0.08 -14.18 10.65
CA CYS A 82 0.25 -13.21 11.68
C CYS A 82 0.89 -13.86 12.92
N GLU A 83 0.34 -14.99 13.38
CA GLU A 83 0.89 -15.73 14.53
C GLU A 83 2.29 -16.26 14.23
N ALA A 84 2.49 -16.86 13.05
CA ALA A 84 3.79 -17.35 12.61
C ALA A 84 4.83 -16.22 12.44
N ALA A 85 4.39 -15.00 12.10
CA ALA A 85 5.24 -13.82 11.99
C ALA A 85 5.47 -13.09 13.34
N GLY A 86 4.85 -13.54 14.43
CA GLY A 86 5.05 -12.97 15.77
C GLY A 86 4.16 -11.78 16.12
N ALA A 87 3.06 -11.54 15.39
CA ALA A 87 2.11 -10.49 15.73
C ALA A 87 1.49 -10.73 17.12
N SER A 88 1.31 -9.66 17.89
CA SER A 88 0.71 -9.73 19.24
C SER A 88 -0.81 -9.77 19.18
N LEU A 89 -1.40 -8.98 18.28
CA LEU A 89 -2.85 -8.78 18.19
C LEU A 89 -3.29 -8.52 16.74
N ILE A 90 -4.41 -9.12 16.35
CA ILE A 90 -5.16 -8.76 15.14
C ILE A 90 -6.37 -7.93 15.54
N PHE A 91 -6.51 -6.76 14.93
CA PHE A 91 -7.72 -5.95 14.99
C PHE A 91 -8.54 -6.17 13.71
N ASN A 92 -9.65 -6.87 13.82
CA ASN A 92 -10.55 -7.20 12.71
C ASN A 92 -11.97 -6.68 12.99
N PRO A 93 -12.21 -5.36 12.90
CA PRO A 93 -13.51 -4.79 13.18
C PRO A 93 -14.52 -5.01 12.05
N ASP A 94 -15.79 -5.04 12.41
CA ASP A 94 -16.87 -4.83 11.46
C ASP A 94 -16.90 -3.36 10.99
N PRO A 95 -17.42 -3.05 9.79
CA PRO A 95 -17.55 -1.67 9.31
C PRO A 95 -18.31 -0.75 10.27
N SER A 96 -19.31 -1.25 10.99
CA SER A 96 -20.11 -0.48 11.96
C SER A 96 -19.31 -0.04 13.20
N GLU A 97 -18.27 -0.78 13.57
CA GLU A 97 -17.36 -0.42 14.66
C GLU A 97 -16.44 0.74 14.24
N MET A 98 -16.07 0.78 12.96
CA MET A 98 -15.23 1.85 12.41
C MET A 98 -16.06 3.07 12.02
N TYR A 99 -17.29 2.89 11.53
CA TYR A 99 -18.14 3.94 10.98
C TYR A 99 -19.56 3.82 11.53
N SER A 100 -19.91 4.71 12.45
CA SER A 100 -21.29 4.81 12.94
C SER A 100 -22.25 5.23 11.80
N PRO A 101 -23.55 4.95 11.90
CA PRO A 101 -24.54 5.41 10.92
C PRO A 101 -24.57 6.94 10.71
N THR A 102 -24.04 7.71 11.66
CA THR A 102 -23.95 9.17 11.64
C THR A 102 -22.54 9.70 11.36
N PHE A 103 -21.60 8.83 10.97
CA PHE A 103 -20.23 9.20 10.67
C PHE A 103 -20.16 10.20 9.52
N SER A 104 -19.54 11.36 9.75
CA SER A 104 -19.50 12.47 8.80
C SER A 104 -18.15 13.18 8.70
N SER A 105 -17.14 12.71 9.44
CA SER A 105 -15.78 13.27 9.42
C SER A 105 -14.88 12.57 8.41
N PHE A 106 -13.91 13.27 7.85
CA PHE A 106 -12.90 12.68 6.97
C PHE A 106 -11.58 13.45 7.06
N ILE A 107 -10.50 12.77 6.69
CA ILE A 107 -9.17 13.36 6.49
C ILE A 107 -8.88 13.33 4.98
N ASP A 108 -8.45 14.46 4.43
CA ASP A 108 -8.14 14.61 3.01
C ASP A 108 -7.02 15.63 2.82
N MET A 109 -6.42 15.67 1.63
CA MET A 109 -5.38 16.63 1.26
C MET A 109 -5.52 17.09 -0.19
N SER A 110 -4.98 18.26 -0.50
CA SER A 110 -5.19 18.95 -1.78
C SER A 110 -4.10 18.70 -2.84
N THR A 111 -3.02 17.99 -2.50
CA THR A 111 -1.80 17.83 -3.31
C THR A 111 -1.63 16.39 -3.82
N LEU A 112 -0.87 15.55 -3.10
CA LEU A 112 -0.37 14.21 -3.51
C LEU A 112 -1.46 13.21 -3.99
N THR A 113 -2.72 13.52 -3.75
CA THR A 113 -3.90 12.69 -4.03
C THR A 113 -4.52 12.92 -5.39
N LYS A 114 -4.08 13.93 -6.17
CA LYS A 114 -4.67 14.26 -7.48
C LYS A 114 -4.03 13.54 -8.67
N GLY A 115 -2.74 13.22 -8.58
CA GLY A 115 -2.00 12.51 -9.62
C GLY A 115 -2.14 10.98 -9.53
N LEU A 116 -1.53 10.27 -10.49
CA LEU A 116 -1.38 8.81 -10.49
C LEU A 116 -2.72 8.07 -10.23
N CYS A 117 -2.78 7.18 -9.23
CA CYS A 117 -4.00 6.43 -8.89
C CYS A 117 -5.16 7.34 -8.47
N GLY A 118 -4.88 8.54 -7.97
CA GLY A 118 -5.89 9.51 -7.57
C GLY A 118 -6.74 10.02 -8.74
N LYS A 119 -6.15 10.10 -9.94
CA LYS A 119 -6.82 10.56 -11.16
C LYS A 119 -7.99 9.65 -11.55
N THR A 120 -7.84 8.35 -11.39
CA THR A 120 -8.86 7.35 -11.72
C THR A 120 -9.66 6.88 -10.51
N ARG A 121 -9.28 7.28 -9.29
CA ARG A 121 -9.91 6.87 -8.03
C ARG A 121 -10.13 8.07 -7.09
N PRO A 122 -11.05 9.00 -7.42
CA PRO A 122 -11.13 10.33 -6.80
C PRO A 122 -11.47 10.33 -5.31
N ILE A 123 -12.07 9.26 -4.77
CA ILE A 123 -12.41 9.14 -3.34
C ILE A 123 -11.40 8.30 -2.55
N HIS A 124 -10.47 7.63 -3.24
CA HIS A 124 -9.66 6.58 -2.65
C HIS A 124 -8.79 7.08 -1.50
N PHE A 125 -8.02 8.15 -1.73
CA PHE A 125 -7.08 8.64 -0.71
C PHE A 125 -7.76 9.33 0.47
N ARG A 126 -8.94 9.95 0.29
CA ARG A 126 -9.76 10.40 1.42
C ARG A 126 -10.15 9.21 2.30
N GLY A 127 -10.60 8.13 1.69
CA GLY A 127 -10.93 6.89 2.40
C GLY A 127 -9.74 6.29 3.14
N VAL A 128 -8.58 6.24 2.48
CA VAL A 128 -7.31 5.75 3.07
C VAL A 128 -6.85 6.64 4.23
N CYS A 129 -6.75 7.95 4.04
CA CYS A 129 -6.33 8.88 5.10
C CYS A 129 -7.27 8.81 6.31
N THR A 130 -8.58 8.74 6.06
CA THR A 130 -9.58 8.65 7.12
C THR A 130 -9.44 7.36 7.93
N VAL A 131 -9.34 6.19 7.29
CA VAL A 131 -9.21 4.93 8.01
C VAL A 131 -7.87 4.82 8.73
N VAL A 132 -6.77 5.23 8.09
CA VAL A 132 -5.44 5.15 8.68
C VAL A 132 -5.30 6.11 9.85
N GLY A 133 -5.79 7.35 9.74
CA GLY A 133 -5.83 8.30 10.85
C GLY A 133 -6.67 7.79 12.04
N LYS A 134 -7.80 7.11 11.77
CA LYS A 134 -8.55 6.41 12.82
C LYS A 134 -7.73 5.30 13.47
N LEU A 135 -7.07 4.45 12.69
CA LEU A 135 -6.22 3.37 13.22
C LEU A 135 -5.06 3.92 14.07
N PHE A 136 -4.46 5.04 13.67
CA PHE A 136 -3.46 5.74 14.48
C PHE A 136 -4.02 6.21 15.82
N ASN A 137 -5.25 6.74 15.86
CA ASN A 137 -5.92 7.14 17.11
C ASN A 137 -6.43 5.97 17.97
N ILE A 138 -6.60 4.78 17.37
CA ILE A 138 -7.07 3.58 18.09
C ILE A 138 -5.88 2.84 18.70
N VAL A 139 -4.82 2.67 17.92
CA VAL A 139 -3.64 1.87 18.27
C VAL A 139 -2.54 2.73 18.90
N GLU A 140 -2.49 4.02 18.59
CA GLU A 140 -1.43 4.95 18.98
C GLU A 140 -0.01 4.35 18.87
N PRO A 141 0.38 3.85 17.69
CA PRO A 141 1.64 3.14 17.53
C PRO A 141 2.85 4.08 17.68
N ASN A 142 4.02 3.52 18.02
CA ASN A 142 5.31 4.20 17.88
C ASN A 142 5.74 4.25 16.40
N LYS A 143 5.50 3.14 15.68
CA LYS A 143 5.85 2.98 14.27
C LYS A 143 4.71 2.34 13.49
N ALA A 144 4.47 2.79 12.27
CA ALA A 144 3.54 2.14 11.34
C ALA A 144 4.22 1.76 10.03
N TYR A 145 3.95 0.55 9.54
CA TYR A 145 4.69 -0.07 8.44
C TYR A 145 3.82 -0.18 7.20
N PHE A 146 4.36 0.30 6.07
CA PHE A 146 3.66 0.34 4.79
C PHE A 146 4.60 -0.15 3.68
N GLY A 147 4.06 -0.91 2.73
CA GLY A 147 4.83 -1.39 1.58
C GLY A 147 5.05 -0.31 0.53
N GLN A 148 6.26 -0.23 -0.02
CA GLN A 148 6.61 0.65 -1.15
C GLN A 148 5.85 0.29 -2.44
N LYS A 149 5.25 -0.90 -2.53
CA LYS A 149 4.43 -1.31 -3.68
C LYS A 149 3.28 -0.33 -3.92
N ASP A 150 2.70 0.24 -2.86
CA ASP A 150 1.71 1.32 -2.94
C ASP A 150 2.40 2.67 -2.65
N ALA A 151 3.41 3.03 -3.44
CA ALA A 151 4.30 4.18 -3.21
C ALA A 151 3.54 5.52 -3.01
N GLN A 152 2.51 5.78 -3.82
CA GLN A 152 1.68 6.98 -3.63
C GLN A 152 0.96 6.98 -2.27
N GLN A 153 0.45 5.82 -1.82
CA GLN A 153 -0.15 5.70 -0.50
C GLN A 153 0.90 5.97 0.59
N LEU A 154 2.11 5.42 0.47
CA LEU A 154 3.18 5.68 1.43
C LEU A 154 3.50 7.18 1.53
N ALA A 155 3.64 7.87 0.39
CA ALA A 155 3.90 9.31 0.36
C ALA A 155 2.74 10.13 0.95
N VAL A 156 1.50 9.80 0.59
CA VAL A 156 0.28 10.42 1.16
C VAL A 156 0.22 10.23 2.68
N ILE A 157 0.46 9.02 3.20
CA ILE A 157 0.43 8.78 4.64
C ILE A 157 1.57 9.50 5.37
N LYS A 158 2.79 9.53 4.79
CA LYS A 158 3.91 10.30 5.36
C LYS A 158 3.57 11.79 5.46
N HIS A 159 2.99 12.37 4.41
CA HIS A 159 2.59 13.78 4.41
C HIS A 159 1.45 14.05 5.40
N MET A 160 0.45 13.17 5.48
CA MET A 160 -0.63 13.27 6.48
C MET A 160 -0.09 13.23 7.91
N VAL A 161 0.91 12.39 8.20
CA VAL A 161 1.55 12.31 9.52
C VAL A 161 2.25 13.62 9.89
N ASP A 162 2.96 14.21 8.94
CA ASP A 162 3.63 15.50 9.11
C ASP A 162 2.62 16.64 9.33
N ASP A 163 1.67 16.82 8.40
CA ASP A 163 0.67 17.90 8.43
C ASP A 163 -0.19 17.90 9.71
N LEU A 164 -0.59 16.71 10.15
CA LEU A 164 -1.47 16.54 11.32
C LEU A 164 -0.70 16.32 12.62
N ASN A 165 0.63 16.42 12.59
CA ASN A 165 1.50 16.28 13.76
C ASN A 165 1.27 14.96 14.52
N PHE A 166 1.06 13.87 13.77
CA PHE A 166 0.91 12.54 14.36
C PHE A 166 2.23 12.12 15.04
N ASN A 167 2.15 11.69 16.29
CA ASN A 167 3.31 11.29 17.08
C ASN A 167 3.72 9.83 16.82
N LEU A 168 4.08 9.50 15.58
CA LEU A 168 4.56 8.18 15.17
C LEU A 168 5.48 8.27 13.94
N GLU A 169 6.32 7.25 13.76
CA GLU A 169 7.19 7.11 12.59
C GLU A 169 6.51 6.25 11.50
N ILE A 170 6.61 6.66 10.24
CA ILE A 170 6.17 5.86 9.08
C ILE A 170 7.36 5.15 8.45
N VAL A 171 7.35 3.82 8.51
CA VAL A 171 8.39 2.95 7.98
C VAL A 171 7.96 2.36 6.63
N GLY A 172 8.63 2.79 5.56
CA GLY A 172 8.46 2.22 4.22
C GLY A 172 9.26 0.92 4.08
N CYS A 173 8.63 -0.13 3.56
CA CYS A 173 9.26 -1.44 3.37
C CYS A 173 9.38 -1.81 1.88
N PRO A 174 10.48 -2.43 1.44
CA PRO A 174 10.70 -2.82 0.05
C PRO A 174 9.58 -3.66 -0.56
N ILE A 175 9.45 -3.59 -1.89
CA ILE A 175 8.52 -4.41 -2.66
C ILE A 175 9.00 -5.87 -2.61
N ILE A 176 8.16 -6.76 -2.07
CA ILE A 176 8.40 -8.21 -2.19
C ILE A 176 7.86 -8.68 -3.53
N ARG A 177 8.71 -9.37 -4.28
CA ARG A 177 8.41 -9.91 -5.61
C ARG A 177 8.31 -11.44 -5.57
N GLU A 178 7.55 -11.99 -6.49
CA GLU A 178 7.60 -13.41 -6.84
C GLU A 178 8.94 -13.72 -7.55
N ALA A 179 9.28 -15.00 -7.69
CA ALA A 179 10.59 -15.42 -8.21
C ALA A 179 10.88 -14.92 -9.64
N ASP A 180 9.83 -14.67 -10.42
CA ASP A 180 9.89 -14.12 -11.79
C ASP A 180 9.81 -12.59 -11.83
N GLY A 181 9.75 -11.92 -10.68
CA GLY A 181 9.79 -10.47 -10.54
C GLY A 181 8.42 -9.79 -10.43
N LEU A 182 7.29 -10.49 -10.55
CA LEU A 182 5.98 -9.89 -10.33
C LEU A 182 5.85 -9.37 -8.88
N ALA A 183 5.42 -8.14 -8.68
CA ALA A 183 5.14 -7.64 -7.34
C ALA A 183 4.02 -8.45 -6.67
N LYS A 184 4.24 -8.92 -5.44
CA LYS A 184 3.21 -9.68 -4.70
C LYS A 184 2.01 -8.78 -4.38
N SER A 185 0.83 -9.27 -4.70
CA SER A 185 -0.45 -8.58 -4.48
C SER A 185 -1.55 -9.60 -4.28
N SER A 186 -2.47 -9.35 -3.35
CA SER A 186 -3.69 -10.16 -3.17
C SER A 186 -4.52 -10.27 -4.45
N ARG A 187 -4.46 -9.25 -5.33
CA ARG A 187 -5.14 -9.25 -6.64
C ARG A 187 -4.50 -10.17 -7.69
N ASN A 188 -3.30 -10.73 -7.45
CA ASN A 188 -2.68 -11.68 -8.40
C ASN A 188 -3.52 -12.95 -8.55
N THR A 189 -4.36 -13.28 -7.57
CA THR A 189 -5.26 -14.46 -7.61
C THR A 189 -6.40 -14.33 -8.62
N TYR A 190 -6.66 -13.12 -9.12
CA TYR A 190 -7.65 -12.88 -10.16
C TYR A 190 -7.14 -13.20 -11.57
N LEU A 191 -5.82 -13.35 -11.73
CA LEU A 191 -5.19 -13.58 -13.02
C LEU A 191 -5.34 -15.05 -13.43
N SER A 192 -5.82 -15.29 -14.65
CA SER A 192 -5.64 -16.58 -15.31
C SER A 192 -4.16 -16.88 -15.56
N THR A 193 -3.84 -18.12 -15.97
CA THR A 193 -2.46 -18.53 -16.27
C THR A 193 -1.79 -17.65 -17.32
N ASP A 194 -2.53 -17.23 -18.35
CA ASP A 194 -1.99 -16.39 -19.43
C ASP A 194 -1.84 -14.93 -18.98
N GLU A 195 -2.85 -14.39 -18.27
CA GLU A 195 -2.75 -13.06 -17.66
C GLU A 195 -1.60 -12.98 -16.64
N ARG A 196 -1.34 -14.03 -15.87
CA ARG A 196 -0.23 -14.07 -14.91
C ARG A 196 1.13 -14.00 -15.59
N LYS A 197 1.28 -14.58 -16.78
CA LYS A 197 2.50 -14.43 -17.59
C LYS A 197 2.61 -13.03 -18.18
N ALA A 198 1.52 -12.51 -18.74
CA ALA A 198 1.44 -11.16 -19.29
C ALA A 198 1.76 -10.08 -18.23
N ALA A 199 1.36 -10.28 -16.98
CA ALA A 199 1.63 -9.36 -15.87
C ALA A 199 3.12 -9.10 -15.60
N LEU A 200 4.02 -9.96 -16.08
CA LEU A 200 5.47 -9.72 -15.98
C LEU A 200 5.94 -8.52 -16.79
N VAL A 201 5.14 -8.04 -17.75
CA VAL A 201 5.45 -6.85 -18.53
C VAL A 201 5.67 -5.61 -17.65
N LEU A 202 5.01 -5.54 -16.47
CA LEU A 202 5.19 -4.45 -15.51
C LEU A 202 6.62 -4.41 -14.98
N SER A 203 7.09 -5.50 -14.36
CA SER A 203 8.43 -5.57 -13.77
C SER A 203 9.53 -5.50 -14.82
N GLN A 204 9.30 -6.07 -16.01
CA GLN A 204 10.22 -5.98 -17.14
C GLN A 204 10.34 -4.56 -17.69
N SER A 205 9.23 -3.81 -17.76
CA SER A 205 9.27 -2.40 -18.19
C SER A 205 10.04 -1.51 -17.21
N LEU A 206 9.91 -1.76 -15.90
CA LEU A 206 10.69 -1.06 -14.88
C LEU A 206 12.18 -1.37 -15.00
N LYS A 207 12.53 -2.64 -15.25
CA LYS A 207 13.92 -3.05 -15.50
C LYS A 207 14.49 -2.37 -16.75
N LEU A 208 13.70 -2.25 -17.82
CA LEU A 208 14.11 -1.51 -19.03
C LEU A 208 14.46 -0.05 -18.70
N ALA A 209 13.62 0.64 -17.90
CA ALA A 209 13.92 2.00 -17.48
C ALA A 209 15.19 2.08 -16.63
N GLU A 210 15.37 1.14 -15.70
CA GLU A 210 16.57 1.03 -14.86
C GLU A 210 17.84 0.87 -15.71
N GLU A 211 17.82 0.00 -16.73
CA GLU A 211 18.94 -0.21 -17.67
C GLU A 211 19.25 1.05 -18.50
N MET A 212 18.21 1.76 -18.97
CA MET A 212 18.37 3.01 -19.71
C MET A 212 18.97 4.13 -18.83
N ILE A 213 18.52 4.23 -17.57
CA ILE A 213 19.04 5.19 -16.60
C ILE A 213 20.49 4.87 -16.24
N ALA A 214 20.81 3.60 -16.02
CA ALA A 214 22.18 3.15 -15.79
C ALA A 214 23.11 3.43 -16.99
N SER A 215 22.54 3.49 -18.21
CA SER A 215 23.24 3.88 -19.44
C SER A 215 23.33 5.40 -19.66
N GLY A 216 22.82 6.20 -18.73
CA GLY A 216 22.93 7.67 -18.71
C GLY A 216 21.71 8.43 -19.23
N GLU A 217 20.61 7.77 -19.59
CA GLU A 217 19.38 8.46 -19.96
C GLU A 217 18.72 9.07 -18.71
N LYS A 218 18.35 10.34 -18.79
CA LYS A 218 17.71 11.09 -17.69
C LYS A 218 16.42 11.76 -18.10
N ASP A 219 16.14 11.86 -19.40
CA ASP A 219 14.92 12.44 -19.94
C ASP A 219 13.74 11.49 -19.70
N THR A 220 12.82 11.90 -18.84
CA THR A 220 11.69 11.06 -18.46
C THR A 220 10.73 10.83 -19.62
N SER A 221 10.66 11.72 -20.61
CA SER A 221 9.83 11.54 -21.80
C SER A 221 10.29 10.32 -22.62
N LYS A 222 11.60 10.20 -22.83
CA LYS A 222 12.18 9.05 -23.55
C LYS A 222 12.01 7.76 -22.77
N LEU A 223 12.21 7.79 -21.44
CA LEU A 223 11.99 6.64 -20.57
C LEU A 223 10.52 6.18 -20.61
N LYS A 224 9.57 7.11 -20.46
CA LYS A 224 8.13 6.83 -20.60
C LYS A 224 7.80 6.23 -21.95
N GLN A 225 8.32 6.80 -23.04
CA GLN A 225 8.08 6.29 -24.39
C GLN A 225 8.61 4.86 -24.58
N ALA A 226 9.82 4.56 -24.11
CA ALA A 226 10.41 3.23 -24.20
C ALA A 226 9.63 2.19 -23.37
N MET A 227 9.25 2.54 -22.14
CA MET A 227 8.42 1.68 -21.29
C MET A 227 7.03 1.44 -21.90
N THR A 228 6.41 2.48 -22.44
CA THR A 228 5.08 2.40 -23.06
C THR A 228 5.12 1.47 -24.27
N ALA A 229 6.06 1.67 -25.18
CA ALA A 229 6.25 0.82 -26.35
C ALA A 229 6.65 -0.62 -25.99
N PHE A 230 7.29 -0.84 -24.84
CA PHE A 230 7.56 -2.18 -24.32
C PHE A 230 6.29 -2.86 -23.82
N ILE A 231 5.47 -2.15 -23.02
CA ILE A 231 4.23 -2.68 -22.46
C ILE A 231 3.20 -3.00 -23.55
N GLU A 232 3.07 -2.13 -24.56
CA GLU A 232 2.12 -2.31 -25.68
C GLU A 232 2.41 -3.53 -26.56
N LYS A 233 3.56 -4.18 -26.41
CA LYS A 233 3.86 -5.46 -27.08
C LYS A 233 3.08 -6.63 -26.49
N GLU A 234 2.59 -6.50 -25.25
CA GLU A 234 1.78 -7.52 -24.58
C GLU A 234 0.29 -7.27 -24.86
N PRO A 235 -0.39 -8.10 -25.68
CA PRO A 235 -1.77 -7.84 -26.10
C PRO A 235 -2.80 -7.83 -24.96
N LEU A 236 -2.50 -8.49 -23.84
CA LEU A 236 -3.38 -8.49 -22.66
C LEU A 236 -3.21 -7.25 -21.78
N ALA A 237 -2.20 -6.43 -22.04
CA ALA A 237 -1.88 -5.25 -21.27
C ALA A 237 -2.58 -4.00 -21.80
N LYS A 238 -3.23 -3.26 -20.91
CA LYS A 238 -3.77 -1.93 -21.17
C LYS A 238 -3.23 -0.96 -20.14
N ILE A 239 -2.41 -0.02 -20.58
CA ILE A 239 -1.81 1.00 -19.71
C ILE A 239 -2.91 1.91 -19.14
N ASP A 240 -2.86 2.14 -17.83
CA ASP A 240 -3.57 3.23 -17.15
C ASP A 240 -2.65 4.47 -17.12
N TYR A 241 -1.42 4.30 -16.62
CA TYR A 241 -0.37 5.31 -16.70
C TYR A 241 1.04 4.72 -16.59
N VAL A 242 2.01 5.48 -17.10
CA VAL A 242 3.45 5.33 -16.87
C VAL A 242 4.01 6.71 -16.57
N GLU A 243 4.43 6.94 -15.34
CA GLU A 243 4.77 8.28 -14.85
C GLU A 243 6.08 8.31 -14.07
N PHE A 244 6.81 9.41 -14.23
CA PHE A 244 7.97 9.75 -13.43
C PHE A 244 7.62 11.02 -12.67
N VAL A 245 7.68 10.94 -11.34
CA VAL A 245 7.28 12.04 -10.46
C VAL A 245 8.33 12.25 -9.37
N ASP A 246 8.43 13.47 -8.86
CA ASP A 246 9.26 13.77 -7.69
C ASP A 246 8.77 12.93 -6.50
N TRP A 247 9.69 12.26 -5.80
CA TRP A 247 9.30 11.32 -4.75
C TRP A 247 8.67 12.01 -3.53
N LYS A 248 8.94 13.30 -3.32
CA LYS A 248 8.39 14.07 -2.20
C LYS A 248 7.03 14.68 -2.53
N THR A 249 6.86 15.23 -3.72
CA THR A 249 5.65 15.98 -4.10
C THR A 249 4.67 15.17 -4.95
N LEU A 250 5.14 14.10 -5.59
CA LEU A 250 4.43 13.33 -6.62
C LEU A 250 4.01 14.16 -7.84
N GLU A 251 4.66 15.30 -8.08
CA GLU A 251 4.47 16.09 -9.29
C GLU A 251 5.34 15.55 -10.44
N PRO A 252 4.87 15.60 -11.70
CA PRO A 252 5.66 15.15 -12.85
C PRO A 252 7.01 15.84 -12.96
N VAL A 253 8.04 15.09 -13.34
CA VAL A 253 9.39 15.60 -13.59
C VAL A 253 9.82 15.32 -15.02
N GLU A 254 10.59 16.25 -15.61
CA GLU A 254 11.13 16.12 -16.97
C GLU A 254 12.49 15.42 -17.00
N VAL A 255 13.26 15.50 -15.90
CA VAL A 255 14.62 14.97 -15.78
C VAL A 255 14.81 14.27 -14.43
N ILE A 256 15.60 13.20 -14.41
CA ILE A 256 16.03 12.51 -13.18
C ILE A 256 17.31 13.18 -12.64
N ASP A 257 17.14 14.17 -11.75
CA ASP A 257 18.19 14.94 -11.08
C ASP A 257 18.03 15.01 -9.55
N ARG A 258 17.03 14.31 -9.02
CA ARG A 258 16.63 14.23 -7.61
C ARG A 258 15.94 12.87 -7.37
N PRO A 259 15.55 12.53 -6.13
CA PRO A 259 14.77 11.32 -5.90
C PRO A 259 13.45 11.31 -6.69
N VAL A 260 13.28 10.29 -7.53
CA VAL A 260 12.16 10.17 -8.48
C VAL A 260 11.49 8.82 -8.31
N LEU A 261 10.16 8.83 -8.28
CA LEU A 261 9.33 7.64 -8.37
C LEU A 261 8.93 7.42 -9.84
N ASN A 262 9.32 6.28 -10.40
CA ASN A 262 8.70 5.74 -11.61
C ASN A 262 7.54 4.82 -11.20
N ALA A 263 6.30 5.29 -11.40
CA ALA A 263 5.10 4.56 -11.06
C ALA A 263 4.35 4.12 -12.32
N ILE A 264 3.93 2.85 -12.33
CA ILE A 264 3.14 2.29 -13.42
C ILE A 264 1.85 1.67 -12.90
N ALA A 265 0.79 1.82 -13.70
CA ALA A 265 -0.46 1.09 -13.52
C ALA A 265 -0.91 0.52 -14.86
N VAL A 266 -1.20 -0.77 -14.87
CA VAL A 266 -1.54 -1.53 -16.09
C VAL A 266 -2.68 -2.49 -15.75
N TYR A 267 -3.70 -2.51 -16.58
CA TYR A 267 -4.72 -3.55 -16.57
C TYR A 267 -4.20 -4.75 -17.33
N ILE A 268 -4.25 -5.93 -16.71
CA ILE A 268 -4.05 -7.22 -17.37
C ILE A 268 -5.40 -7.93 -17.38
N GLY A 269 -6.00 -8.03 -18.56
CA GLY A 269 -7.42 -8.36 -18.67
C GLY A 269 -8.28 -7.35 -17.91
N LYS A 270 -8.97 -7.79 -16.85
CA LYS A 270 -9.76 -6.91 -15.96
C LYS A 270 -9.02 -6.46 -14.70
N THR A 271 -7.90 -7.09 -14.38
CA THR A 271 -7.19 -6.88 -13.12
C THR A 271 -6.25 -5.69 -13.24
N ARG A 272 -6.49 -4.64 -12.44
CA ARG A 272 -5.59 -3.48 -12.37
C ARG A 272 -4.41 -3.76 -11.45
N LEU A 273 -3.22 -3.85 -12.02
CA LEU A 273 -1.96 -4.03 -11.30
C LEU A 273 -1.19 -2.69 -11.25
N ILE A 274 -0.39 -2.53 -10.20
CA ILE A 274 0.54 -1.41 -10.07
C ILE A 274 1.91 -1.96 -9.70
N ASP A 275 2.94 -1.26 -10.13
CA ASP A 275 4.32 -1.50 -9.74
C ASP A 275 5.08 -0.17 -9.77
N ASN A 276 6.24 -0.09 -9.14
CA ASN A 276 7.06 1.12 -9.17
C ASN A 276 8.53 0.84 -8.84
N HIS A 277 9.36 1.84 -9.11
CA HIS A 277 10.76 1.92 -8.66
C HIS A 277 11.07 3.34 -8.18
N ILE A 278 11.81 3.46 -7.08
CA ILE A 278 12.27 4.73 -6.53
C ILE A 278 13.76 4.86 -6.84
N TYR A 279 14.13 5.87 -7.61
CA TYR A 279 15.52 6.26 -7.86
C TYR A 279 15.93 7.32 -6.85
N GLU A 280 17.09 7.16 -6.20
CA GLU A 280 17.65 8.10 -5.22
C GLU A 280 18.68 9.05 -5.83
#